data_AF-T0ZTY8-F1
#
_entry.id   AF-T0ZTY8-F1
#
_cell.length_a   1.000
_cell.length_b   1.000
_cell.length_c   1.000
_cell.angle_alpha   90.00
_cell.angle_beta   90.00
_cell.angle_gamma   90.00
#
_symmetry.space_group_name_H-M   'P 1'
#
loop_
_entity.id
_entity.type
_entity.pdbx_description
1 polymer ?
#
loop_
_entity_poly.entity_id
_entity_poly.type
_entity_poly.pdbx_seq_one_letter_code
_entity_poly.pdbx_strand_id
1 'polypeptide(L)' 'MADVFEAHDLLLDRSVALKVLFSELSTNATFVERFRREAQAAAALAHPNIVSVYDWGPANGTYYIVMELITGTT' A
#
# COMPACT_ATOMS: atom_id res chain seq x y z
N MET A 1 -4.69 8.91 -7.28
CA MET A 1 -4.55 7.51 -7.75
C MET A 1 -5.08 6.56 -6.69
N ALA A 2 -4.76 6.84 -5.43
CA ALA A 2 -5.11 6.02 -4.28
C ALA A 2 -5.26 6.96 -3.07
N ASP A 3 -5.98 6.51 -2.06
CA ASP A 3 -5.99 7.12 -0.73
C ASP A 3 -5.18 6.26 0.24
N VAL A 4 -4.67 6.88 1.30
CA VAL A 4 -3.93 6.18 2.37
C VAL A 4 -4.74 6.31 3.66
N PHE A 5 -4.95 5.18 4.33
CA PHE A 5 -5.69 5.09 5.58
C PHE A 5 -4.80 4.52 6.68
N GLU A 6 -5.02 4.94 7.92
CA GLU A 6 -4.58 4.13 9.06
C GLU A 6 -5.49 2.91 9.17
N ALA A 7 -4.89 1.73 9.32
CA ALA A 7 -5.60 0.47 9.45
C ALA A 7 -4.94 -0.40 10.53
N HIS A 8 -5.66 -1.42 11.01
CA HIS A 8 -5.14 -2.40 11.96
C HIS A 8 -4.96 -3.76 11.27
N ASP A 9 -3.72 -4.26 11.25
CA ASP A 9 -3.41 -5.62 10.82
C ASP A 9 -3.84 -6.59 11.92
N LEU A 10 -4.96 -7.28 11.71
CA LEU A 10 -5.56 -8.19 12.69
C LEU A 10 -4.75 -9.47 12.92
N LEU A 11 -3.90 -9.88 11.97
CA LEU A 11 -3.10 -11.10 12.09
C LEU A 11 -1.83 -10.87 12.92
N LEU A 12 -1.24 -9.68 12.76
CA LEU A 12 -0.01 -9.30 13.44
C LEU A 12 -0.23 -8.32 14.60
N ASP A 13 -1.48 -7.93 14.85
CA ASP A 13 -1.93 -7.01 15.90
C ASP A 13 -1.12 -5.69 15.96
N ARG A 14 -1.10 -4.97 14.82
CA ARG A 14 -0.35 -3.71 14.68
C ARG A 14 -1.05 -2.69 13.77
N SER A 15 -0.86 -1.40 14.07
CA SER A 15 -1.27 -0.34 13.14
C SER A 15 -0.36 -0.30 11.91
N VAL A 16 -0.98 -0.09 10.75
CA VAL A 16 -0.32 -0.02 9.44
C VAL A 16 -0.92 1.12 8.62
N ALA A 17 -0.16 1.61 7.64
CA ALA A 17 -0.72 2.46 6.59
C ALA A 17 -1.21 1.56 5.45
N LEU A 18 -2.45 1.77 5.02
CA LEU A 18 -3.10 1.03 3.95
C LEU A 18 -3.37 1.97 2.78
N LYS A 19 -2.61 1.82 1.69
CA LYS A 19 -2.84 2.55 0.46
C LYS A 19 -3.79 1.76 -0.43
N VAL A 20 -4.93 2.35 -0.80
CA VAL A 20 -6.00 1.68 -1.55
C VAL A 20 -6.18 2.36 -2.90
N LEU A 21 -6.06 1.60 -3.99
CA LEU A 21 -6.28 2.08 -5.35
C LEU A 21 -7.76 2.49 -5.52
N PHE A 22 -8.02 3.59 -6.21
CA PHE A 22 -9.39 3.99 -6.54
C PHE A 22 -10.09 2.93 -7.37
N SER A 23 -11.33 2.61 -7.01
CA SER A 23 -12.09 1.52 -7.62
C SER A 23 -12.34 1.75 -9.11
N GLU A 24 -12.47 3.00 -9.53
CA GLU A 24 -12.62 3.38 -10.95
C GLU A 24 -11.37 3.05 -11.78
N LEU A 25 -10.21 2.93 -11.13
CA LEU A 25 -8.92 2.65 -11.77
C LEU A 25 -8.54 1.16 -11.71
N SER A 26 -9.24 0.34 -10.93
CA SER A 26 -8.88 -1.08 -10.72
C SER A 26 -9.07 -1.96 -11.96
N THR A 27 -9.96 -1.55 -12.88
CA THR A 27 -10.20 -2.26 -14.15
C THR A 27 -9.21 -1.87 -15.25
N ASN A 28 -8.44 -0.81 -15.05
CA ASN A 28 -7.43 -0.36 -16.02
C ASN A 28 -6.07 -0.96 -15.68
N ALA A 29 -5.66 -1.96 -16.46
CA ALA A 29 -4.40 -2.67 -16.30
C ALA A 29 -3.16 -1.76 -16.21
N THR A 30 -3.18 -0.57 -16.84
CA THR A 30 -2.05 0.37 -16.77
C THR A 30 -1.89 0.95 -15.36
N PHE A 31 -2.99 1.26 -14.68
CA PHE A 31 -2.94 1.79 -13.32
C PHE A 31 -2.59 0.70 -12.31
N VAL A 32 -3.16 -0.50 -12.48
CA VAL A 32 -2.83 -1.67 -11.67
C VAL A 32 -1.33 -2.00 -11.76
N GLU A 33 -0.76 -2.02 -12.97
CA GLU A 33 0.66 -2.29 -13.15
C GLU A 33 1.57 -1.19 -12.58
N ARG A 34 1.18 0.09 -12.67
CA ARG A 34 1.92 1.16 -11.98
C ARG A 34 1.88 1.00 -10.47
N PHE A 35 0.71 0.70 -9.92
CA PHE A 35 0.51 0.50 -8.49
C PHE A 35 1.33 -0.68 -7.96
N ARG A 36 1.32 -1.80 -8.70
CA ARG A 36 2.18 -2.95 -8.44
C ARG A 36 3.67 -2.60 -8.47
N ARG A 37 4.11 -1.85 -9.49
CA ARG A 37 5.53 -1.45 -9.61
C ARG A 37 5.96 -0.56 -8.45
N GLU A 38 5.10 0.34 -7.99
CA GLU A 38 5.37 1.16 -6.80
C GLU A 38 5.60 0.27 -5.57
N ALA A 39 4.70 -0.69 -5.33
CA ALA A 39 4.84 -1.63 -4.21
C ALA A 39 6.14 -2.44 -4.30
N GLN A 40 6.47 -2.98 -5.48
CA GLN A 40 7.69 -3.76 -5.70
C GLN A 40 8.96 -2.94 -5.53
N ALA A 41 8.97 -1.70 -6.03
CA ALA A 41 10.12 -0.82 -5.91
C ALA A 41 10.39 -0.44 -4.45
N ALA A 42 9.34 -0.11 -3.68
CA ALA A 42 9.47 0.19 -2.27
C ALA A 42 9.85 -1.06 -1.44
N ALA A 43 9.25 -2.23 -1.73
CA ALA A 43 9.58 -3.49 -1.04
C ALA A 43 11.02 -3.97 -1.29
N ALA A 44 11.64 -3.57 -2.40
CA ALA A 44 13.03 -3.90 -2.72
C ALA A 44 14.06 -3.07 -1.92
N LEU A 45 13.62 -2.03 -1.19
CA LEU A 45 14.48 -1.13 -0.45
C LEU A 45 14.32 -1.36 1.06
N ALA A 46 15.40 -1.81 1.71
CA ALA A 46 15.47 -1.95 3.16
C ALA A 46 16.39 -0.88 3.75
N HIS A 47 15.82 0.19 4.30
CA HIS A 47 16.59 1.30 4.88
C HIS A 47 15.75 2.04 5.94
N PRO A 48 16.33 2.49 7.08
CA PRO A 48 15.59 3.15 8.16
C PRO A 48 14.85 4.44 7.77
N ASN A 49 15.21 5.06 6.64
CA ASN A 49 14.57 6.28 6.13
C ASN A 49 13.63 6.02 4.93
N ILE A 50 13.29 4.76 4.67
CA ILE A 50 12.38 4.37 3.58
C ILE A 50 11.22 3.60 4.23
N VAL A 51 10.00 4.02 3.91
CA VAL A 51 8.79 3.34 4.39
C VAL A 51 8.78 1.90 3.90
N SER A 52 8.73 0.96 4.83
CA SER A 52 8.72 -0.46 4.51
C SER A 52 7.36 -0.89 3.96
N VAL A 53 7.35 -1.56 2.81
CA VAL A 53 6.14 -2.24 2.29
C VAL A 53 6.11 -3.67 2.84
N TYR A 54 4.99 -4.03 3.45
CA TYR A 54 4.78 -5.37 4.02
C TYR A 54 4.10 -6.31 3.03
N ASP A 55 3.09 -5.83 2.31
CA ASP A 55 2.31 -6.65 1.38
C ASP A 55 1.56 -5.79 0.35
N TRP A 56 1.08 -6.41 -0.73
CA TRP A 56 0.16 -5.79 -1.67
C TRP A 56 -0.74 -6.87 -2.29
N GLY A 57 -1.97 -6.53 -2.65
CA GLY A 57 -2.87 -7.51 -3.24
C GLY A 57 -4.22 -6.96 -3.66
N PRO A 58 -5.06 -7.80 -4.29
CA PRO A 58 -6.44 -7.46 -4.59
C PRO A 58 -7.35 -7.69 -3.38
N ALA A 59 -8.31 -6.78 -3.14
CA ALA A 59 -9.40 -6.96 -2.19
C ALA A 59 -10.63 -6.14 -2.60
N ASN A 60 -11.83 -6.67 -2.37
CA ASN A 60 -13.11 -5.96 -2.57
C ASN A 60 -13.23 -5.25 -3.95
N GLY A 61 -12.70 -5.85 -5.01
CA GLY A 61 -12.76 -5.28 -6.37
C GLY A 61 -11.74 -4.17 -6.66
N THR A 62 -10.79 -3.92 -5.76
CA THR A 62 -9.66 -3.02 -5.96
C THR A 62 -8.34 -3.66 -5.51
N TYR A 63 -7.27 -2.88 -5.45
CA TYR A 63 -5.93 -3.28 -4.98
C TYR A 63 -5.50 -2.43 -3.79
N TYR A 64 -4.68 -3.02 -2.91
CA TYR A 64 -4.11 -2.36 -1.74
C TYR A 64 -2.60 -2.60 -1.64
N ILE A 65 -1.94 -1.73 -0.88
CA ILE A 65 -0.56 -1.91 -0.39
C ILE A 65 -0.58 -1.68 1.12
N VAL A 66 -0.05 -2.63 1.87
CA VAL A 66 0.19 -2.53 3.30
C VAL A 66 1.60 -2.05 3.52
N MET A 67 1.76 -0.97 4.28
CA MET A 67 3.06 -0.37 4.56
C MET A 67 3.17 0.09 6.01
N GLU A 68 4.40 0.37 6.41
CA GLU A 68 4.73 0.93 7.71
C GLU A 68 3.96 2.23 7.96
N LEU A 69 3.31 2.31 9.12
CA LEU A 69 2.65 3.54 9.56
C LEU A 69 3.69 4.46 10.19
N ILE A 70 3.94 5.61 9.55
CA ILE A 70 4.77 6.67 10.11
C ILE A 70 3.86 7.75 10.67
N THR A 71 3.91 7.95 11.99
CA THR A 71 3.21 9.06 12.65
C THR A 71 4.07 10.31 12.57
N GLY A 72 3.58 11.34 11.91
CA GLY A 72 4.28 12.62 11.80
C GLY A 72 3.56 13.59 10.86
N THR A 73 4.06 14.82 10.82
CA THR A 73 3.60 15.85 9.89
C THR A 73 4.54 15.90 8.70
N THR A 74 3.98 16.02 7.49
CA THR A 74 4.71 16.14 6.23
C THR A 74 5.11 17.57 5.92
#